data_AF-A0A3R9JAD8-F1
#
_entry.id   AF-A0A3R9JAD8-F1
#
_cell.length_a   1.000
_cell.length_b   1.000
_cell.length_c   1.000
_cell.angle_alpha   90.00
_cell.angle_beta   90.00
_cell.angle_gamma   90.00
#
_symmetry.space_group_name_H-M   'P 1'
#
loop_
_entity.id
_entity.type
_entity.pdbx_description
1 polymer ?
#
loop_
_entity_poly.entity_id
_entity_poly.type
_entity_poly.pdbx_seq_one_letter_code
_entity_poly.pdbx_strand_id
1 'polypeptide(L)'
;MINTTYKLISKLNLKNATYGQYFEKEQIDTERLKVMYSIYEQYYENTRFSIFVDDFKNKSGAILIFDSETDEIVGFSTVVVQHFYLNGKDYTVLFSGDTVILKKFWGTRTLQSTMLKLMIKLRIKYPFNELYWLLISKGYKTYLLLANNYYVYYPNIKDENQHLSEVVEHYCEKFFGEYYDKEAGLLNFGDDYQPLKGEVAPITAEMREKNPNIHFFEQKNPTWRAGTELPCIGRLGWKDIARFPVKLMTKPTSKGKFEAQLSHKTKRREAIQ
;
A
#
# COMPACT_ATOMS: atom_id res chain seq x y z
N MET A 1 -19.68 37.92 -5.68
CA MET A 1 -20.43 36.65 -5.55
C MET A 1 -19.63 35.39 -5.85
N ILE A 2 -18.48 35.44 -6.54
CA ILE A 2 -17.68 34.24 -6.90
C ILE A 2 -16.85 33.69 -5.71
N ASN A 3 -16.39 34.54 -4.79
CA ASN A 3 -15.57 34.12 -3.64
C ASN A 3 -16.36 33.37 -2.53
N THR A 4 -17.67 33.60 -2.43
CA THR A 4 -18.51 32.95 -1.40
C THR A 4 -18.81 31.49 -1.78
N THR A 5 -18.97 31.21 -3.08
CA THR A 5 -19.25 29.87 -3.61
C THR A 5 -18.03 28.95 -3.47
N TYR A 6 -16.81 29.46 -3.70
CA TYR A 6 -15.57 28.69 -3.46
C TYR A 6 -15.38 28.34 -1.98
N LYS A 7 -15.68 29.27 -1.06
CA LYS A 7 -15.65 29.00 0.39
C LYS A 7 -16.70 27.97 0.80
N LEU A 8 -17.90 27.99 0.22
CA LEU A 8 -18.94 26.98 0.49
C LEU A 8 -18.56 25.60 -0.05
N ILE A 9 -18.00 25.52 -1.27
CA ILE A 9 -17.54 24.26 -1.88
C ILE A 9 -16.33 23.69 -1.12
N SER A 10 -15.46 24.55 -0.56
CA SER A 10 -14.35 24.12 0.30
C SER A 10 -14.83 23.57 1.65
N LYS A 11 -15.90 24.15 2.24
CA LYS A 11 -16.50 23.66 3.49
C LYS A 11 -17.28 22.35 3.32
N LEU A 12 -17.84 22.08 2.14
CA LEU A 12 -18.55 20.83 1.85
C LEU A 12 -17.62 19.64 1.53
N ASN A 13 -16.32 19.88 1.31
CA ASN A 13 -15.32 18.86 0.95
C ASN A 13 -14.42 18.39 2.11
N LEU A 14 -14.64 18.89 3.33
CA LEU A 14 -13.81 18.60 4.51
C LEU A 14 -14.24 17.36 5.31
N LYS A 15 -15.38 16.74 5.00
CA LYS A 15 -15.76 15.48 5.66
C LYS A 15 -14.70 14.41 5.37
N ASN A 16 -14.03 13.94 6.43
CA ASN A 16 -12.98 12.91 6.42
C ASN A 16 -11.59 13.40 5.99
N ALA A 17 -11.25 14.66 6.28
CA ALA A 17 -9.86 15.11 6.19
C ALA A 17 -8.96 14.27 7.12
N THR A 18 -7.76 13.94 6.64
CA THR A 18 -6.80 13.12 7.38
C THR A 18 -5.40 13.67 7.20
N TYR A 19 -4.54 13.47 8.20
CA TYR A 19 -3.11 13.68 8.08
C TYR A 19 -2.36 12.41 8.50
N GLY A 20 -1.08 12.32 8.17
CA GLY A 20 -0.30 11.12 8.41
C GLY A 20 1.14 11.42 8.76
N GLN A 21 1.71 10.54 9.57
CA GLN A 21 3.07 10.64 10.06
C GLN A 21 3.69 9.24 10.19
N TYR A 22 4.98 9.13 9.87
CA TYR A 22 5.77 7.94 10.16
C TYR A 22 6.31 8.00 11.59
N PHE A 23 6.16 6.91 12.33
CA PHE A 23 6.74 6.69 13.63
C PHE A 23 7.68 5.49 13.56
N GLU A 24 8.88 5.65 14.11
CA GLU A 24 9.79 4.53 14.34
C GLU A 24 9.18 3.57 15.37
N LYS A 25 9.54 2.29 15.31
CA LYS A 25 8.97 1.24 16.17
C LYS A 25 9.02 1.63 17.65
N GLU A 26 10.11 2.24 18.08
CA GLU A 26 10.37 2.66 19.47
C GLU A 26 9.43 3.80 19.93
N GLN A 27 8.77 4.48 18.99
CA GLN A 27 7.80 5.57 19.25
C GLN A 27 6.34 5.09 19.22
N ILE A 28 6.11 3.78 19.05
CA ILE A 28 4.79 3.17 19.02
C ILE A 28 4.64 2.31 20.28
N ASP A 29 3.95 2.88 21.27
CA ASP A 29 3.66 2.22 22.53
C ASP A 29 2.54 1.17 22.41
N THR A 30 2.30 0.47 23.52
CA THR A 30 1.26 -0.58 23.59
C THR A 30 -0.14 -0.04 23.34
N GLU A 31 -0.45 1.20 23.74
CA GLU A 31 -1.78 1.79 23.51
C GLU A 31 -2.01 2.07 22.03
N ARG A 32 -1.01 2.59 21.31
CA ARG A 32 -1.07 2.74 19.85
C ARG A 32 -1.19 1.40 19.15
N LEU A 33 -0.47 0.37 19.61
CA LEU A 33 -0.61 -0.99 19.05
C LEU A 33 -2.01 -1.55 19.24
N LYS A 34 -2.65 -1.33 20.39
CA LYS A 34 -4.04 -1.73 20.63
C LYS A 34 -5.00 -1.05 19.66
N VAL A 35 -4.82 0.25 19.40
CA VAL A 35 -5.65 0.98 18.42
C VAL A 35 -5.39 0.50 16.99
N MET A 36 -4.13 0.27 16.61
CA MET A 36 -3.79 -0.32 15.31
C MET A 36 -4.45 -1.69 15.14
N TYR A 37 -4.34 -2.55 16.16
CA TYR A 37 -4.94 -3.87 16.14
C TYR A 37 -6.48 -3.83 16.08
N SER A 38 -7.14 -2.93 16.82
CA SER A 38 -8.60 -2.81 16.79
C SER A 38 -9.13 -2.38 15.42
N ILE A 39 -8.32 -1.65 14.64
CA ILE A 39 -8.60 -1.39 13.22
C ILE A 39 -8.31 -2.64 12.39
N TYR A 40 -7.15 -3.27 12.58
CA TYR A 40 -6.71 -4.45 11.82
C TYR A 40 -7.71 -5.61 11.89
N GLU A 41 -8.16 -5.98 13.10
CA GLU A 41 -9.06 -7.12 13.31
C GLU A 41 -10.43 -6.95 12.65
N GLN A 42 -10.82 -5.73 12.27
CA GLN A 42 -12.04 -5.49 11.49
C GLN A 42 -11.92 -5.95 10.03
N TYR A 43 -10.70 -6.09 9.50
CA TYR A 43 -10.43 -6.37 8.08
C TYR A 43 -9.66 -7.67 7.83
N TYR A 44 -9.10 -8.31 8.85
CA TYR A 44 -8.33 -9.55 8.72
C TYR A 44 -8.93 -10.68 9.57
N GLU A 45 -8.82 -11.91 9.08
CA GLU A 45 -9.22 -13.13 9.78
C GLU A 45 -8.02 -13.80 10.47
N ASN A 46 -8.29 -14.79 11.33
CA ASN A 46 -7.27 -15.59 12.02
C ASN A 46 -6.20 -14.78 12.77
N THR A 47 -6.59 -13.63 13.32
CA THR A 47 -5.69 -12.73 14.05
C THR A 47 -6.03 -12.65 15.54
N ARG A 48 -5.04 -12.23 16.32
CA ARG A 48 -5.17 -11.86 17.74
C ARG A 48 -4.10 -10.81 18.05
N PHE A 49 -4.30 -10.03 19.11
CA PHE A 49 -3.39 -8.96 19.48
C PHE A 49 -1.93 -9.43 19.62
N SER A 50 -1.68 -10.60 20.22
CA SER A 50 -0.32 -11.12 20.38
C SER A 50 0.38 -11.38 19.04
N ILE A 51 -0.32 -11.96 18.05
CA ILE A 51 0.24 -12.20 16.71
C ILE A 51 0.62 -10.88 16.05
N PHE A 52 -0.26 -9.87 16.13
CA PHE A 52 0.00 -8.54 15.59
C PHE A 52 1.21 -7.87 16.24
N VAL A 53 1.33 -7.97 17.57
CA VAL A 53 2.48 -7.41 18.30
C VAL A 53 3.78 -8.14 17.96
N ASP A 54 3.74 -9.47 17.87
CA ASP A 54 4.91 -10.28 17.52
C ASP A 54 5.39 -9.99 16.09
N ASP A 55 4.48 -9.86 15.13
CA ASP A 55 4.81 -9.39 13.77
C ASP A 55 5.39 -7.97 13.79
N PHE A 56 4.82 -7.07 14.59
CA PHE A 56 5.26 -5.68 14.68
C PHE A 56 6.71 -5.53 15.19
N LYS A 57 7.21 -6.46 16.02
CA LYS A 57 8.61 -6.45 16.51
C LYS A 57 9.64 -6.49 15.38
N ASN A 58 9.30 -7.13 14.27
CA ASN A 58 10.14 -7.26 13.08
C ASN A 58 10.04 -6.07 12.12
N LYS A 59 9.23 -5.05 12.45
CA LYS A 59 9.06 -3.84 11.63
C LYS A 59 10.06 -2.75 12.06
N SER A 60 10.28 -1.80 11.16
CA SER A 60 11.04 -0.57 11.44
C SER A 60 10.14 0.52 12.03
N GLY A 61 8.84 0.43 11.82
CA GLY A 61 7.86 1.39 12.32
C GLY A 61 6.52 1.27 11.59
N ALA A 62 5.72 2.33 11.66
CA ALA A 62 4.47 2.44 10.92
C ALA A 62 4.19 3.87 10.47
N ILE A 63 3.53 3.98 9.31
CA ILE A 63 2.80 5.19 8.95
C ILE A 63 1.46 5.13 9.66
N LEU A 64 1.16 6.10 10.52
CA LEU A 64 -0.14 6.28 11.16
C LEU A 64 -0.92 7.38 10.44
N ILE A 65 -2.23 7.16 10.30
CA ILE A 65 -3.18 8.09 9.66
C ILE A 65 -4.18 8.51 10.72
N PHE A 66 -4.38 9.82 10.83
CA PHE A 66 -5.20 10.45 11.85
C PHE A 66 -6.40 11.16 11.23
N ASP A 67 -7.56 11.10 11.88
CA ASP A 67 -8.67 12.01 11.59
C ASP A 67 -8.25 13.42 11.98
N SER A 68 -8.36 14.37 11.04
CA SER A 68 -8.00 15.76 11.30
C SER A 68 -8.94 16.47 12.29
N GLU A 69 -10.12 15.90 12.59
CA GLU A 69 -11.07 16.47 13.55
C GLU A 69 -10.85 15.96 14.98
N THR A 70 -10.49 14.68 15.15
CA THR A 70 -10.40 14.03 16.48
C THR A 70 -9.00 13.68 16.91
N ASP A 71 -8.01 13.76 16.01
CA ASP A 71 -6.63 13.27 16.22
C ASP A 71 -6.54 11.76 16.57
N GLU A 72 -7.61 11.01 16.32
CA GLU A 72 -7.63 9.56 16.51
C GLU A 72 -6.98 8.84 15.33
N ILE A 73 -6.31 7.72 15.60
CA ILE A 73 -5.77 6.85 14.55
C ILE A 73 -6.95 6.20 13.82
N VAL A 74 -7.00 6.38 12.51
CA VAL A 74 -8.05 5.85 11.62
C VAL A 74 -7.51 4.94 10.53
N GLY A 75 -6.20 4.69 10.53
CA GLY A 75 -5.54 3.76 9.64
C GLY A 75 -4.04 3.73 9.87
N PHE A 76 -3.39 2.72 9.32
CA PHE A 76 -1.95 2.59 9.35
C PHE A 76 -1.41 1.78 8.17
N SER A 77 -0.10 1.82 7.99
CA SER A 77 0.68 0.91 7.16
C SER A 77 1.97 0.56 7.89
N THR A 78 2.19 -0.71 8.22
CA THR A 78 3.46 -1.16 8.82
C THR A 78 4.58 -1.07 7.79
N VAL A 79 5.78 -0.77 8.27
CA VAL A 79 6.92 -0.47 7.41
C VAL A 79 8.14 -1.28 7.88
N VAL A 80 8.81 -1.91 6.93
CA VAL A 80 10.17 -2.44 7.13
C VAL A 80 11.11 -1.68 6.19
N VAL A 81 12.16 -1.08 6.74
CA VAL A 81 13.27 -0.51 5.98
C VAL A 81 14.45 -1.46 6.13
N GLN A 82 14.99 -1.91 5.01
CA GLN A 82 16.09 -2.86 4.98
C GLN A 82 17.23 -2.40 4.09
N HIS A 83 18.41 -2.94 4.37
CA HIS A 83 19.63 -2.68 3.63
C HIS A 83 20.29 -4.00 3.24
N PHE A 84 20.80 -4.06 2.02
CA PHE A 84 21.60 -5.19 1.55
C PHE A 84 22.53 -4.75 0.41
N TYR A 85 23.55 -5.54 0.17
CA TYR A 85 24.48 -5.36 -0.94
C TYR A 85 24.25 -6.45 -1.98
N LEU A 86 24.12 -6.06 -3.25
CA LEU A 86 23.90 -6.99 -4.37
C LEU A 86 24.57 -6.43 -5.62
N ASN A 87 25.30 -7.27 -6.36
CA ASN A 87 25.90 -6.94 -7.65
C ASN A 87 26.69 -5.62 -7.68
N GLY A 88 27.51 -5.36 -6.67
CA GLY A 88 28.34 -4.14 -6.64
C GLY A 88 27.69 -2.92 -5.99
N LYS A 89 26.43 -3.01 -5.52
CA LYS A 89 25.62 -1.86 -5.12
C LYS A 89 24.97 -2.03 -3.75
N ASP A 90 24.89 -0.92 -3.02
CA ASP A 90 24.11 -0.81 -1.78
C ASP A 90 22.65 -0.49 -2.06
N TYR A 91 21.75 -1.28 -1.51
CA TYR A 91 20.31 -1.11 -1.60
C TYR A 91 19.73 -0.61 -0.28
N THR A 92 18.78 0.31 -0.39
CA THR A 92 17.85 0.66 0.68
C THR A 92 16.45 0.35 0.16
N VAL A 93 15.74 -0.53 0.85
CA VAL A 93 14.40 -0.95 0.41
C VAL A 93 13.39 -0.69 1.51
N LEU A 94 12.20 -0.26 1.11
CA LEU A 94 11.05 -0.17 2.01
C LEU A 94 10.01 -1.19 1.60
N PHE A 95 9.55 -1.99 2.56
CA PHE A 95 8.36 -2.82 2.43
C PHE A 95 7.20 -2.15 3.16
N SER A 96 6.05 -2.09 2.49
CA SER A 96 4.77 -1.83 3.15
C SER A 96 4.11 -3.15 3.48
N GLY A 97 3.94 -3.45 4.77
CA GLY A 97 3.23 -4.63 5.26
C GLY A 97 1.73 -4.36 5.41
N ASP A 98 1.17 -4.84 6.52
CA ASP A 98 -0.24 -4.64 6.90
C ASP A 98 -0.65 -3.18 6.74
N THR A 99 -1.60 -2.98 5.83
CA THR A 99 -2.08 -1.65 5.44
C THR A 99 -3.59 -1.64 5.49
N VAL A 100 -4.14 -0.80 6.36
CA VAL A 100 -5.58 -0.70 6.57
C VAL A 100 -5.97 0.71 6.93
N ILE A 101 -7.11 1.15 6.39
CA ILE A 101 -7.72 2.44 6.69
C ILE A 101 -9.19 2.15 6.94
N LEU A 102 -9.78 2.76 7.97
CA LEU A 102 -11.21 2.65 8.22
C LEU A 102 -12.00 3.09 6.99
N LYS A 103 -13.04 2.33 6.64
CA LYS A 103 -13.87 2.52 5.43
C LYS A 103 -14.39 3.96 5.26
N LYS A 104 -14.68 4.65 6.36
CA LYS A 104 -15.07 6.08 6.39
C LYS A 104 -14.04 6.97 5.65
N PHE A 105 -12.76 6.64 5.69
CA PHE A 105 -11.66 7.44 5.14
C PHE A 105 -11.07 6.85 3.86
N TRP A 106 -11.69 5.83 3.26
CA TRP A 106 -11.25 5.29 1.99
C TRP A 106 -11.22 6.34 0.88
N GLY A 107 -10.19 6.25 0.03
CA GLY A 107 -9.94 7.23 -1.03
C GLY A 107 -9.17 8.48 -0.58
N THR A 108 -8.79 8.58 0.70
CA THR A 108 -7.78 9.55 1.15
C THR A 108 -6.45 9.36 0.42
N ARG A 109 -5.70 10.46 0.25
CA ARG A 109 -4.34 10.46 -0.31
C ARG A 109 -3.23 10.50 0.75
N THR A 110 -3.63 10.47 2.02
CA THR A 110 -2.74 10.70 3.16
C THR A 110 -1.69 9.61 3.33
N LEU A 111 -2.04 8.35 3.07
CA LEU A 111 -1.05 7.27 3.09
C LEU A 111 0.01 7.47 2.01
N GLN A 112 -0.40 7.78 0.78
CA GLN A 112 0.51 7.96 -0.36
C GLN A 112 1.42 9.17 -0.16
N SER A 113 0.88 10.29 0.33
CA SER A 113 1.68 11.49 0.60
C SER A 113 2.65 11.27 1.77
N THR A 114 2.25 10.54 2.81
CA THR A 114 3.14 10.22 3.94
C THR A 114 4.23 9.22 3.55
N MET A 115 3.89 8.21 2.76
CA MET A 115 4.86 7.28 2.16
C MET A 115 5.89 8.03 1.31
N LEU A 116 5.46 8.99 0.49
CA LEU A 116 6.38 9.82 -0.29
C LEU A 116 7.33 10.63 0.59
N LYS A 117 6.83 11.24 1.68
CA LYS A 117 7.68 11.97 2.63
C LYS A 117 8.72 11.05 3.28
N LEU A 118 8.32 9.85 3.67
CA LEU A 118 9.24 8.84 4.23
C LEU A 118 10.30 8.44 3.20
N MET A 119 9.90 8.20 1.95
CA MET A 119 10.82 7.91 0.85
C MET A 119 11.83 9.03 0.61
N ILE A 120 11.40 10.29 0.63
CA ILE A 120 12.30 11.44 0.49
C ILE A 120 13.28 11.49 1.67
N LYS A 121 12.82 11.26 2.91
CA LYS A 121 13.68 11.19 4.10
C LYS A 121 14.75 10.10 3.94
N LEU A 122 14.37 8.91 3.49
CA LEU A 122 15.29 7.80 3.22
C LEU A 122 16.27 8.14 2.10
N ARG A 123 15.80 8.79 1.03
CA ARG A 123 16.66 9.22 -0.08
C ARG A 123 17.71 10.24 0.37
N ILE A 124 17.35 11.17 1.25
CA ILE A 124 18.30 12.14 1.81
C ILE A 124 19.31 11.44 2.72
N LYS A 125 18.86 10.48 3.54
CA LYS A 125 19.73 9.72 4.46
C LYS A 125 20.69 8.78 3.72
N TYR A 126 20.27 8.21 2.59
CA TYR A 126 21.04 7.26 1.79
C TYR A 126 21.10 7.74 0.32
N PRO A 127 21.85 8.82 0.03
CA PRO A 127 21.80 9.51 -1.26
C PRO A 127 22.39 8.71 -2.43
N PHE A 128 23.28 7.76 -2.14
CA PHE A 128 23.99 6.93 -3.13
C PHE A 128 23.43 5.51 -3.24
N ASN A 129 22.57 5.09 -2.32
CA ASN A 129 21.96 3.77 -2.36
C ASN A 129 20.89 3.70 -3.45
N GLU A 130 20.76 2.51 -4.02
CA GLU A 130 19.62 2.11 -4.80
C GLU A 130 18.36 2.09 -3.90
N LEU A 131 17.38 2.98 -4.14
CA LEU A 131 16.17 3.11 -3.31
C LEU A 131 14.96 2.51 -4.02
N TYR A 132 14.32 1.54 -3.37
CA TYR A 132 13.18 0.84 -3.92
C TYR A 132 12.05 0.68 -2.91
N TRP A 133 10.82 0.71 -3.41
CA TRP A 133 9.65 0.21 -2.70
C TRP A 133 9.41 -1.23 -3.15
N LEU A 134 9.39 -2.14 -2.19
CA LEU A 134 9.07 -3.55 -2.39
C LEU A 134 7.66 -3.79 -1.89
N LEU A 135 6.88 -4.51 -2.68
CA LEU A 135 5.51 -4.86 -2.37
C LEU A 135 5.24 -6.27 -2.84
N ILE A 136 4.39 -6.96 -2.10
CA ILE A 136 3.86 -8.24 -2.53
C ILE A 136 2.38 -8.01 -2.88
N SER A 137 2.04 -8.26 -4.13
CA SER A 137 0.73 -7.94 -4.68
C SER A 137 -0.21 -9.11 -4.49
N LYS A 138 -0.95 -9.09 -3.37
CA LYS A 138 -2.09 -9.98 -3.08
C LYS A 138 -3.20 -9.95 -4.14
N GLY A 139 -3.33 -8.84 -4.88
CA GLY A 139 -4.35 -8.71 -5.91
C GLY A 139 -4.06 -7.57 -6.88
N TYR A 140 -4.84 -7.53 -7.98
CA TYR A 140 -4.62 -6.57 -9.07
C TYR A 140 -4.68 -5.11 -8.62
N LYS A 141 -5.47 -4.77 -7.58
CA LYS A 141 -5.53 -3.39 -7.06
C LYS A 141 -4.19 -2.94 -6.51
N THR A 142 -3.50 -3.81 -5.76
CA THR A 142 -2.17 -3.56 -5.20
C THR A 142 -1.13 -3.46 -6.32
N TYR A 143 -1.17 -4.38 -7.29
CA TYR A 143 -0.30 -4.30 -8.47
C TYR A 143 -0.49 -2.99 -9.27
N LEU A 144 -1.74 -2.54 -9.44
CA LEU A 144 -2.06 -1.27 -10.11
C LEU A 144 -1.53 -0.05 -9.35
N LEU A 145 -1.30 -0.13 -8.03
CA LEU A 145 -0.62 0.96 -7.31
C LEU A 145 0.83 1.09 -7.79
N LEU A 146 1.52 -0.01 -8.05
CA LEU A 146 2.86 0.03 -8.63
C LEU A 146 2.81 0.51 -10.08
N ALA A 147 2.11 -0.23 -10.94
CA ALA A 147 2.13 -0.03 -12.39
C ALA A 147 1.66 1.36 -12.82
N ASN A 148 0.72 1.98 -12.09
CA ASN A 148 0.23 3.32 -12.41
C ASN A 148 1.05 4.44 -11.78
N ASN A 149 1.95 4.18 -10.83
CA ASN A 149 2.68 5.22 -10.10
C ASN A 149 4.17 5.24 -10.41
N TYR A 150 4.78 4.12 -10.77
CA TYR A 150 6.22 4.00 -10.97
C TYR A 150 6.62 4.02 -12.45
N TYR A 151 7.79 4.61 -12.75
CA TYR A 151 8.36 4.62 -14.10
C TYR A 151 9.26 3.42 -14.35
N VAL A 152 10.08 3.08 -13.35
CA VAL A 152 10.94 1.89 -13.35
C VAL A 152 10.40 0.96 -12.28
N TYR A 153 9.85 -0.17 -12.72
CA TYR A 153 9.26 -1.18 -11.86
C TYR A 153 9.30 -2.54 -12.53
N TYR A 154 9.16 -3.58 -11.72
CA TYR A 154 9.04 -4.97 -12.15
C TYR A 154 8.00 -5.69 -11.26
N PRO A 155 7.24 -6.66 -11.80
CA PRO A 155 7.15 -7.01 -13.22
C PRO A 155 6.43 -5.93 -14.02
N ASN A 156 6.82 -5.74 -15.29
CA ASN A 156 6.30 -4.68 -16.16
C ASN A 156 5.70 -5.29 -17.44
N ILE A 157 4.53 -4.80 -17.86
CA ILE A 157 3.81 -5.32 -19.04
C ILE A 157 4.59 -5.17 -20.35
N LYS A 158 5.47 -4.18 -20.46
CA LYS A 158 6.31 -3.95 -21.64
C LYS A 158 7.62 -4.74 -21.59
N ASP A 159 7.77 -5.60 -20.60
CA ASP A 159 8.99 -6.36 -20.33
C ASP A 159 10.23 -5.49 -20.05
N GLU A 160 10.02 -4.20 -19.73
CA GLU A 160 11.11 -3.30 -19.33
C GLU A 160 11.59 -3.61 -17.90
N ASN A 161 12.86 -3.32 -17.62
CA ASN A 161 13.47 -3.45 -16.29
C ASN A 161 13.63 -4.88 -15.75
N GLN A 162 13.83 -5.88 -16.62
CA GLN A 162 14.08 -7.27 -16.21
C GLN A 162 15.25 -7.44 -15.24
N HIS A 163 16.27 -6.58 -15.29
CA HIS A 163 17.37 -6.58 -14.32
C HIS A 163 16.93 -6.44 -12.85
N LEU A 164 15.69 -6.03 -12.58
CA LEU A 164 15.13 -5.98 -11.23
C LEU A 164 14.62 -7.35 -10.73
N SER A 165 14.49 -8.35 -11.60
CA SER A 165 14.07 -9.70 -11.19
C SER A 165 15.07 -10.31 -10.20
N GLU A 166 16.37 -10.12 -10.40
CA GLU A 166 17.41 -10.60 -9.48
C GLU A 166 17.29 -9.96 -8.09
N VAL A 167 16.91 -8.67 -8.04
CA VAL A 167 16.66 -7.96 -6.77
C VAL A 167 15.41 -8.52 -6.09
N VAL A 168 14.40 -8.86 -6.89
CA VAL A 168 13.14 -9.45 -6.40
C VAL A 168 13.37 -10.83 -5.82
N GLU A 169 14.03 -11.69 -6.59
CA GLU A 169 14.43 -13.03 -6.18
C GLU A 169 15.26 -12.98 -4.89
N HIS A 170 16.28 -12.12 -4.83
CA HIS A 170 17.12 -11.96 -3.65
C HIS A 170 16.33 -11.63 -2.38
N TYR A 171 15.36 -10.71 -2.44
CA TYR A 171 14.58 -10.39 -1.25
C TYR A 171 13.56 -11.47 -0.93
N CYS A 172 12.99 -12.11 -1.95
CA CYS A 172 12.04 -13.21 -1.76
C CYS A 172 12.71 -14.39 -1.06
N GLU A 173 13.89 -14.82 -1.52
CA GLU A 173 14.67 -15.88 -0.88
C GLU A 173 15.07 -15.50 0.55
N LYS A 174 15.50 -14.24 0.76
CA LYS A 174 16.00 -13.79 2.06
C LYS A 174 14.90 -13.61 3.13
N PHE A 175 13.73 -13.13 2.76
CA PHE A 175 12.67 -12.78 3.71
C PHE A 175 11.47 -13.72 3.72
N PHE A 176 11.30 -14.47 2.63
CA PHE A 176 10.15 -15.32 2.41
C PHE A 176 10.56 -16.67 1.80
N GLY A 177 11.79 -17.12 2.03
CA GLY A 177 12.36 -18.30 1.36
C GLY A 177 11.53 -19.57 1.51
N GLU A 178 10.88 -19.76 2.67
CA GLU A 178 9.97 -20.89 2.91
C GLU A 178 8.70 -20.85 2.04
N TYR A 179 8.28 -19.66 1.62
CA TYR A 179 7.04 -19.41 0.87
C TYR A 179 7.28 -19.10 -0.61
N TYR A 180 8.53 -18.91 -1.02
CA TYR A 180 8.87 -18.45 -2.36
C TYR A 180 9.07 -19.61 -3.33
N ASP A 181 8.14 -19.73 -4.28
CA ASP A 181 8.29 -20.60 -5.44
C ASP A 181 9.08 -19.85 -6.50
N LYS A 182 10.35 -20.25 -6.66
CA LYS A 182 11.30 -19.66 -7.61
C LYS A 182 10.93 -19.95 -9.06
N GLU A 183 10.36 -21.11 -9.36
CA GLU A 183 9.96 -21.47 -10.72
C GLU A 183 8.74 -20.65 -11.17
N ALA A 184 7.76 -20.50 -10.26
CA ALA A 184 6.59 -19.67 -10.52
C ALA A 184 6.88 -18.16 -10.39
N GLY A 185 7.89 -17.79 -9.60
CA GLY A 185 8.17 -16.40 -9.21
C GLY A 185 7.08 -15.81 -8.30
N LEU A 186 6.44 -16.65 -7.48
CA LEU A 186 5.27 -16.29 -6.65
C LEU A 186 5.51 -16.65 -5.19
N LEU A 187 4.81 -15.94 -4.30
CA LEU A 187 4.76 -16.27 -2.87
C LEU A 187 3.48 -17.03 -2.56
N ASN A 188 3.62 -18.18 -1.91
CA ASN A 188 2.52 -18.99 -1.42
C ASN A 188 2.65 -19.20 0.09
N PHE A 189 1.82 -18.49 0.85
CA PHE A 189 1.84 -18.53 2.31
C PHE A 189 1.03 -19.71 2.90
N GLY A 190 0.36 -20.51 2.07
CA GLY A 190 -0.43 -21.66 2.52
C GLY A 190 -1.47 -21.31 3.59
N ASP A 191 -1.55 -22.15 4.62
CA ASP A 191 -2.48 -22.00 5.75
C ASP A 191 -1.99 -21.04 6.84
N ASP A 192 -0.72 -20.62 6.81
CA ASP A 192 -0.12 -19.67 7.77
C ASP A 192 -0.59 -18.22 7.54
N TYR A 193 -1.55 -18.04 6.63
CA TYR A 193 -1.99 -16.77 6.10
C TYR A 193 -3.05 -16.07 6.95
N GLN A 194 -2.97 -14.74 7.06
CA GLN A 194 -4.06 -13.89 7.56
C GLN A 194 -4.81 -13.27 6.36
N PRO A 195 -5.86 -13.93 5.84
CA PRO A 195 -6.61 -13.40 4.72
C PRO A 195 -7.35 -12.11 5.11
N LEU A 196 -7.60 -11.27 4.10
CA LEU A 196 -8.52 -10.15 4.26
C LEU A 196 -9.93 -10.74 4.40
N LYS A 197 -10.74 -10.17 5.29
CA LYS A 197 -12.16 -10.49 5.44
C LYS A 197 -12.88 -10.22 4.13
N GLY A 198 -13.44 -11.27 3.55
CA GLY A 198 -14.19 -11.24 2.30
C GLY A 198 -13.35 -11.50 1.05
N GLU A 199 -14.03 -11.89 -0.03
CA GLU A 199 -13.39 -12.25 -1.29
C GLU A 199 -12.70 -11.05 -1.96
N VAL A 200 -11.49 -11.28 -2.50
CA VAL A 200 -10.86 -10.32 -3.40
C VAL A 200 -11.77 -10.17 -4.62
N ALA A 201 -12.28 -8.95 -4.86
CA ALA A 201 -13.21 -8.68 -5.96
C ALA A 201 -12.73 -9.33 -7.27
N PRO A 202 -13.52 -10.20 -7.92
CA PRO A 202 -13.06 -10.99 -9.06
C PRO A 202 -12.66 -10.10 -10.24
N ILE A 203 -11.61 -10.51 -10.96
CA ILE A 203 -11.28 -9.90 -12.26
C ILE A 203 -12.31 -10.37 -13.29
N THR A 204 -13.07 -9.44 -13.86
CA THR A 204 -14.06 -9.72 -14.92
C THR A 204 -13.42 -9.65 -16.31
N ALA A 205 -14.09 -10.22 -17.32
CA ALA A 205 -13.63 -10.12 -18.71
C ALA A 205 -13.50 -8.67 -19.19
N GLU A 206 -14.48 -7.82 -18.86
CA GLU A 206 -14.48 -6.39 -19.17
C GLU A 206 -13.26 -5.66 -18.54
N MET A 207 -12.88 -6.03 -17.32
CA MET A 207 -11.71 -5.43 -16.65
C MET A 207 -10.39 -5.78 -17.35
N ARG A 208 -10.27 -6.99 -17.89
CA ARG A 208 -9.09 -7.42 -18.65
C ARG A 208 -8.94 -6.61 -19.93
N GLU A 209 -10.03 -6.44 -20.65
CA GLU A 209 -10.06 -5.69 -21.91
C GLU A 209 -9.76 -4.21 -21.70
N LYS A 210 -10.37 -3.59 -20.68
CA LYS A 210 -10.21 -2.15 -20.42
C LYS A 210 -8.88 -1.78 -19.79
N ASN A 211 -8.18 -2.72 -19.16
CA ASN A 211 -6.94 -2.43 -18.46
C ASN A 211 -5.90 -3.55 -18.66
N PRO A 212 -4.97 -3.37 -19.61
CA PRO A 212 -3.91 -4.34 -19.90
C PRO A 212 -3.08 -4.74 -18.68
N ASN A 213 -2.88 -3.82 -17.71
CA ASN A 213 -2.14 -4.13 -16.49
C ASN A 213 -2.87 -5.16 -15.60
N ILE A 214 -4.22 -5.16 -15.59
CA ILE A 214 -4.99 -6.17 -14.84
C ILE A 214 -4.82 -7.53 -15.51
N HIS A 215 -4.89 -7.59 -16.84
CA HIS A 215 -4.70 -8.83 -17.56
C HIS A 215 -3.28 -9.39 -17.37
N PHE A 216 -2.26 -8.54 -17.46
CA PHE A 216 -0.87 -8.92 -17.20
C PHE A 216 -0.64 -9.43 -15.77
N PHE A 217 -1.25 -8.81 -14.76
CA PHE A 217 -1.21 -9.32 -13.39
C PHE A 217 -1.76 -10.74 -13.29
N GLU A 218 -2.92 -11.02 -13.89
CA GLU A 218 -3.52 -12.35 -13.84
C GLU A 218 -2.69 -13.38 -14.62
N GLN A 219 -2.02 -12.98 -15.70
CA GLN A 219 -1.08 -13.86 -16.42
C GLN A 219 0.16 -14.19 -15.57
N LYS A 220 0.70 -13.21 -14.83
CA LYS A 220 1.88 -13.41 -13.97
C LYS A 220 1.57 -14.13 -12.66
N ASN A 221 0.32 -14.07 -12.20
CA ASN A 221 -0.13 -14.76 -11.01
C ASN A 221 -1.47 -15.45 -11.28
N PRO A 222 -1.48 -16.59 -12.00
CA PRO A 222 -2.72 -17.29 -12.36
C PRO A 222 -3.48 -17.84 -11.15
N THR A 223 -2.75 -18.11 -10.06
CA THR A 223 -3.26 -18.65 -8.79
C THR A 223 -3.66 -17.58 -7.78
N TRP A 224 -3.72 -16.30 -8.17
CA TRP A 224 -4.04 -15.19 -7.25
C TRP A 224 -5.34 -15.38 -6.46
N ARG A 225 -6.32 -16.10 -7.04
CA ARG A 225 -7.59 -16.45 -6.36
C ARG A 225 -7.39 -17.42 -5.20
N ALA A 226 -6.38 -18.28 -5.28
CA ALA A 226 -5.98 -19.20 -4.22
C ALA A 226 -5.09 -18.52 -3.15
N GLY A 227 -4.81 -17.22 -3.28
CA GLY A 227 -4.07 -16.45 -2.29
C GLY A 227 -2.57 -16.32 -2.54
N THR A 228 -2.05 -16.85 -3.66
CA THR A 228 -0.66 -16.58 -4.04
C THR A 228 -0.48 -15.10 -4.35
N GLU A 229 0.67 -14.55 -4.00
CA GLU A 229 0.94 -13.14 -4.16
C GLU A 229 2.13 -12.91 -5.10
N LEU A 230 2.07 -11.82 -5.87
CA LEU A 230 3.08 -11.49 -6.88
C LEU A 230 4.14 -10.53 -6.28
N PRO A 231 5.40 -10.96 -6.10
CA PRO A 231 6.51 -10.08 -5.73
C PRO A 231 6.71 -8.97 -6.75
N CYS A 232 6.79 -7.71 -6.28
CA CYS A 232 7.02 -6.57 -7.14
C CYS A 232 7.97 -5.54 -6.51
N ILE A 233 8.55 -4.72 -7.37
CA ILE A 233 9.55 -3.71 -7.02
C ILE A 233 9.35 -2.43 -7.83
N GLY A 234 9.41 -1.28 -7.18
CA GLY A 234 9.33 0.04 -7.81
C GLY A 234 10.48 0.95 -7.40
N ARG A 235 11.20 1.50 -8.37
CA ARG A 235 12.34 2.39 -8.13
C ARG A 235 11.89 3.78 -7.70
N LEU A 236 12.59 4.36 -6.74
CA LEU A 236 12.48 5.79 -6.39
C LEU A 236 13.81 6.51 -6.54
N GLY A 237 14.29 6.59 -7.79
CA GLY A 237 15.44 7.39 -8.14
C GLY A 237 15.20 8.89 -7.96
N TRP A 238 16.27 9.68 -7.93
CA TRP A 238 16.20 11.16 -7.87
C TRP A 238 15.30 11.74 -8.97
N LYS A 239 15.40 11.21 -10.20
CA LYS A 239 14.55 11.58 -11.34
C LYS A 239 13.07 11.22 -11.11
N ASP A 240 12.81 10.12 -10.41
CA ASP A 240 11.46 9.63 -10.14
C ASP A 240 10.78 10.51 -9.07
N ILE A 241 11.51 10.86 -8.01
CA ILE A 241 11.06 11.77 -6.94
C ILE A 241 10.72 13.16 -7.49
N ALA A 242 11.59 13.73 -8.35
CA ALA A 242 11.35 15.05 -8.94
C ALA A 242 10.06 15.10 -9.79
N ARG A 243 9.65 13.98 -10.39
CA ARG A 243 8.45 13.87 -11.22
C ARG A 243 7.18 13.54 -10.43
N PHE A 244 7.32 13.04 -9.20
CA PHE A 244 6.22 12.52 -8.41
C PHE A 244 5.16 13.57 -8.01
N PRO A 245 5.51 14.81 -7.62
CA PRO A 245 4.52 15.85 -7.27
C PRO A 245 3.57 16.17 -8.42
N VAL A 246 4.07 16.22 -9.65
CA VAL A 246 3.28 16.49 -10.86
C VAL A 246 2.22 15.40 -11.08
N LYS A 247 2.57 14.14 -10.81
CA LYS A 247 1.67 12.99 -10.95
C LYS A 247 0.60 12.93 -9.85
N LEU A 248 0.93 13.38 -8.64
CA LEU A 248 -0.02 13.42 -7.51
C LEU A 248 -1.10 14.49 -7.72
N MET A 249 -0.75 15.62 -8.37
CA MET A 249 -1.68 16.72 -8.66
C MET A 249 -2.59 16.44 -9.86
N THR A 250 -2.12 15.70 -10.86
CA THR A 250 -2.84 15.45 -12.13
C THR A 250 -3.77 14.24 -12.10
N LYS A 251 -3.69 13.38 -11.08
CA LYS A 251 -4.56 12.20 -10.99
C LYS A 251 -6.00 12.57 -10.61
N PRO A 252 -7.02 12.03 -11.29
CA PRO A 252 -8.41 12.15 -10.84
C PRO A 252 -8.63 11.49 -9.47
N THR A 253 -9.65 11.94 -8.75
CA THR A 253 -10.06 11.38 -7.46
C THR A 253 -10.39 9.89 -7.58
N SER A 254 -9.90 9.06 -6.64
CA SER A 254 -10.06 7.59 -6.76
C SER A 254 -11.54 7.18 -6.66
N LYS A 255 -11.93 6.12 -7.39
CA LYS A 255 -13.28 5.51 -7.33
C LYS A 255 -13.66 5.06 -5.90
N GLY A 256 -12.68 4.69 -5.06
CA GLY A 256 -12.93 4.34 -3.66
C GLY A 256 -13.54 5.47 -2.84
N LYS A 257 -13.26 6.74 -3.19
CA LYS A 257 -13.91 7.91 -2.57
C LYS A 257 -15.41 7.96 -2.93
N PHE A 258 -15.77 7.54 -4.14
CA PHE A 258 -17.16 7.52 -4.62
C PHE A 258 -17.96 6.36 -3.99
N GLU A 259 -17.36 5.18 -3.89
CA GLU A 259 -17.97 4.00 -3.23
C GLU A 259 -18.19 4.23 -1.71
N ALA A 260 -17.22 4.87 -1.03
CA ALA A 260 -17.38 5.26 0.38
C ALA A 260 -18.49 6.30 0.57
N GLN A 261 -18.61 7.27 -0.34
CA GLN A 261 -19.68 8.28 -0.34
C GLN A 261 -21.07 7.68 -0.60
N LEU A 262 -21.17 6.68 -1.49
CA LEU A 262 -22.41 5.95 -1.77
C LEU A 262 -22.88 5.15 -0.55
N SER A 263 -21.98 4.38 0.08
CA SER A 263 -22.30 3.61 1.29
C SER A 263 -22.81 4.49 2.44
N HIS A 264 -22.26 5.70 2.58
CA HIS A 264 -22.70 6.66 3.60
C HIS A 264 -24.07 7.29 3.30
N LYS A 265 -24.44 7.48 2.02
CA LYS A 265 -25.77 7.96 1.63
C LYS A 265 -26.87 6.93 1.87
N THR A 266 -26.58 5.65 1.64
CA THR A 266 -27.53 4.55 1.88
C THR A 266 -27.85 4.41 3.37
N LYS A 267 -26.83 4.34 4.24
CA LYS A 267 -27.02 4.26 5.71
C LYS A 267 -27.75 5.47 6.30
N ARG A 268 -27.57 6.67 5.74
CA ARG A 268 -28.28 7.87 6.19
C ARG A 268 -29.75 7.89 5.78
N ARG A 269 -30.14 7.20 4.70
CA ARG A 269 -31.55 7.05 4.31
C ARG A 269 -32.28 6.03 5.19
N GLU A 270 -31.59 4.96 5.58
CA GLU A 270 -32.14 3.92 6.47
C GLU A 270 -32.28 4.40 7.92
N ALA A 271 -31.44 5.33 8.39
CA ALA A 271 -31.54 5.90 9.75
C ALA A 271 -32.55 7.06 9.88
N ILE A 272 -33.24 7.43 8.80
CA ILE A 272 -34.26 8.51 8.76
C ILE A 272 -35.66 7.93 8.42
N GLN A 273 -35.76 6.60 8.27
CA GLN A 273 -37.02 5.85 8.27
C GLN A 273 -37.20 5.16 9.63
#